data_AF-R7QV95-F1
#
_entry.id   AF-R7QV95-F1
#
_cell.length_a   1.000
_cell.length_b   1.000
_cell.length_c   1.000
_cell.angle_alpha   90.00
_cell.angle_beta   90.00
_cell.angle_gamma   90.00
#
_symmetry.space_group_name_H-M   'P 1'
#
loop_
_entity.id
_entity.type
_entity.pdbx_description
1 polymer ?
#
loop_
_entity_poly.entity_id
_entity_poly.type
_entity_poly.pdbx_seq_one_letter_code
_entity_poly.pdbx_strand_id
1 'polypeptide(L)'
;MAINYEITARELVKELGGDENIINVTHCATRLRFILKDESGIDSAKVARIPGVITTVQAGGQYQVVIGNHVSDAYAQVMKLITVDETAAVGEKKKTGIVSGIIDVISSIFAPFLYTLAACGILQGILGKSVSLDFLWQKI
;
A
#
# COMPACT_ATOMS: atom_id res chain seq x y z
N MET A 1 16.18 10.58 -24.45
CA MET A 1 17.13 10.63 -23.32
C MET A 1 16.69 9.58 -22.32
N ALA A 2 17.52 8.57 -22.06
CA ALA A 2 17.21 7.59 -21.02
C ALA A 2 17.29 8.32 -19.67
N ILE A 3 16.18 8.41 -18.95
CA ILE A 3 16.17 8.98 -17.61
C ILE A 3 16.93 8.01 -16.70
N ASN A 4 17.95 8.51 -16.01
CA ASN A 4 18.69 7.68 -15.07
C ASN A 4 17.95 7.65 -13.72
N TYR A 5 17.15 6.59 -13.54
CA TYR A 5 16.34 6.40 -12.34
C TYR A 5 17.16 6.21 -11.06
N GLU A 6 18.45 5.89 -11.14
CA GLU A 6 19.33 5.82 -9.97
C GLU A 6 19.62 7.20 -9.38
N ILE A 7 19.81 8.21 -10.25
CA ILE A 7 19.99 9.60 -9.85
C ILE A 7 18.66 10.14 -9.32
N THR A 8 17.57 9.92 -10.05
CA THR A 8 16.21 10.29 -9.63
C THR A 8 15.86 9.72 -8.25
N ALA A 9 16.16 8.44 -8.01
CA ALA A 9 15.88 7.79 -6.73
C ALA A 9 16.71 8.39 -5.58
N ARG A 10 18.01 8.67 -5.79
CA ARG A 10 18.84 9.32 -4.78
C ARG A 10 18.35 10.72 -4.43
N GLU A 11 18.01 11.52 -5.43
CA GLU A 11 17.46 12.87 -5.21
C GLU A 11 16.12 12.80 -4.48
N LEU A 12 15.24 11.88 -4.86
CA LEU A 12 13.97 11.64 -4.18
C LEU A 12 14.17 11.30 -2.69
N VAL A 13 15.00 10.30 -2.39
CA VAL A 13 15.25 9.90 -1.00
C VAL A 13 15.84 11.07 -0.19
N LYS A 14 16.75 11.85 -0.78
CA LYS A 14 17.36 13.01 -0.13
C LYS A 14 16.34 14.10 0.17
N GLU A 15 15.51 14.50 -0.80
CA GLU A 15 14.51 15.56 -0.64
C GLU A 15 13.36 15.13 0.29
N LEU A 16 13.10 13.83 0.42
CA LEU A 16 12.14 13.27 1.37
C LEU A 16 12.67 13.15 2.80
N GLY A 17 13.88 13.66 3.09
CA GLY A 17 14.46 13.64 4.44
C GLY A 17 15.31 12.40 4.74
N GLY A 18 15.75 11.68 3.71
CA GLY A 18 16.64 10.52 3.84
C GLY A 18 15.93 9.22 4.23
N ASP A 19 16.72 8.15 4.36
CA ASP A 19 16.26 6.82 4.79
C ASP A 19 15.56 6.87 6.16
N GLU A 20 16.06 7.73 7.06
CA GLU A 20 15.51 7.87 8.41
C GLU A 20 14.07 8.41 8.46
N ASN A 21 13.65 9.19 7.46
CA ASN A 21 12.29 9.75 7.39
C ASN A 21 11.33 8.83 6.62
N ILE A 22 11.82 7.88 5.84
CA ILE A 22 11.00 6.96 5.04
C ILE A 22 10.66 5.73 5.89
N ILE A 23 9.38 5.55 6.22
CA ILE A 23 8.89 4.37 6.95
C ILE A 23 8.69 3.22 5.98
N ASN A 24 8.06 3.50 4.84
CA ASN A 24 7.74 2.50 3.83
C ASN A 24 7.61 3.13 2.45
N VAL A 25 7.85 2.34 1.41
CA VAL A 25 7.62 2.71 0.01
C VAL A 25 6.85 1.60 -0.72
N THR A 26 5.82 2.00 -1.45
CA THR A 26 5.07 1.11 -2.34
C THR A 26 4.91 1.74 -3.71
N HIS A 27 4.52 0.95 -4.70
CA HIS A 27 4.25 1.47 -6.04
C HIS A 27 2.96 0.87 -6.63
N CYS A 28 2.31 1.65 -7.49
CA CYS A 28 1.28 1.15 -8.40
C CYS A 28 1.78 1.26 -9.84
N ALA A 29 0.90 1.18 -10.84
CA ALA A 29 1.29 1.22 -12.25
C ALA A 29 1.97 2.54 -12.68
N THR A 30 1.71 3.66 -11.99
CA THR A 30 2.22 4.99 -12.40
C THR A 30 2.75 5.86 -11.28
N ARG A 31 2.63 5.43 -10.02
CA ARG A 31 2.95 6.26 -8.83
C ARG A 31 3.75 5.49 -7.80
N LEU A 32 4.73 6.15 -7.21
CA LEU A 32 5.37 5.76 -5.95
C LEU A 32 4.57 6.38 -4.80
N ARG A 33 4.38 5.62 -3.72
CA ARG A 33 3.74 6.07 -2.49
C ARG A 33 4.72 5.88 -1.35
N PHE A 34 5.04 6.96 -0.67
CA PHE A 34 5.92 6.98 0.48
C PHE A 34 5.09 7.22 1.73
N ILE A 35 5.36 6.43 2.76
CA ILE A 35 4.89 6.66 4.12
C ILE A 35 6.05 7.28 4.87
N LEU A 36 5.88 8.51 5.36
CA LEU A 36 6.96 9.30 5.95
C LEU A 36 6.71 9.52 7.45
N LYS A 37 7.80 9.71 8.22
CA LYS A 37 7.68 10.02 9.65
C LYS A 37 7.17 11.43 9.86
N ASP A 38 7.73 12.39 9.13
CA ASP A 38 7.32 13.79 9.08
C ASP A 38 7.23 14.29 7.62
N GLU A 39 6.12 14.93 7.29
CA GLU A 39 5.84 15.52 5.98
C GLU A 39 6.04 17.05 5.97
N SER A 40 6.18 17.66 7.16
CA SER A 40 6.11 19.12 7.35
C SER A 40 7.30 19.88 6.75
N GLY A 41 8.43 19.20 6.57
CA GLY A 41 9.67 19.76 6.02
C GLY A 41 9.86 19.54 4.51
N ILE A 42 8.92 18.90 3.81
CA ILE A 42 9.13 18.44 2.43
C ILE A 42 8.71 19.51 1.42
N ASP A 43 9.67 19.96 0.62
CA ASP A 43 9.44 20.90 -0.46
C ASP A 43 8.96 20.17 -1.72
N SER A 44 7.64 20.08 -1.88
CA SER A 44 7.02 19.42 -3.03
C SER A 44 7.38 20.07 -4.37
N ALA A 45 7.71 21.36 -4.38
CA ALA A 45 8.13 22.04 -5.61
C ALA A 45 9.54 21.61 -6.04
N LYS A 46 10.42 21.27 -5.11
CA LYS A 46 11.74 20.67 -5.42
C LYS A 46 11.60 19.25 -5.93
N VAL A 47 10.79 18.42 -5.26
CA VAL A 47 10.57 17.03 -5.68
C VAL A 47 9.97 16.96 -7.09
N ALA A 48 9.05 17.87 -7.43
CA ALA A 48 8.47 17.95 -8.77
C ALA A 48 9.46 18.39 -9.87
N ARG A 49 10.62 18.97 -9.52
CA ARG A 49 11.67 19.35 -10.48
C ARG A 49 12.64 18.21 -10.79
N ILE A 50 12.58 17.11 -10.04
CA ILE A 50 13.48 15.97 -10.23
C ILE A 50 13.19 15.33 -11.61
N PRO A 51 14.23 15.05 -12.42
CA PRO A 51 14.05 14.40 -13.71
C PRO A 51 13.28 13.07 -13.59
N GLY A 52 12.17 12.95 -14.32
CA GLY A 52 11.31 11.77 -14.30
C GLY A 52 10.11 11.87 -13.34
N VAL A 53 10.02 12.91 -12.52
CA VAL A 53 8.82 13.20 -11.74
C VAL A 53 7.88 14.08 -12.56
N ILE A 54 6.63 13.66 -12.71
CA ILE A 54 5.57 14.40 -13.40
C ILE A 54 4.88 15.35 -12.41
N THR A 55 4.53 14.83 -11.23
CA THR A 55 3.87 15.61 -10.17
C THR A 55 3.96 14.88 -8.83
N THR A 56 3.69 15.62 -7.75
CA THR A 56 3.64 15.11 -6.38
C THR A 56 2.27 15.41 -5.78
N VAL A 57 1.70 14.44 -5.08
CA VAL A 57 0.38 14.54 -4.46
C VAL A 57 0.47 14.03 -3.02
N GLN A 58 0.04 14.84 -2.07
CA GLN A 58 -0.14 14.40 -0.68
C GLN A 58 -1.61 14.06 -0.45
N ALA A 59 -1.91 12.81 -0.12
CA ALA A 59 -3.28 12.37 0.17
C ALA A 59 -3.30 11.17 1.10
N GLY A 60 -4.17 11.21 2.12
CA GLY A 60 -4.39 10.08 3.04
C GLY A 60 -3.19 9.77 3.94
N GLY A 61 -2.39 10.78 4.31
CA GLY A 61 -1.18 10.61 5.13
C GLY A 61 -0.05 9.88 4.40
N GLN A 62 -0.04 9.96 3.07
CA GLN A 62 1.01 9.43 2.21
C GLN A 62 1.48 10.48 1.21
N TYR A 63 2.77 10.49 0.95
CA TYR A 63 3.40 11.30 -0.08
C TYR A 63 3.50 10.51 -1.38
N GLN A 64 2.79 10.94 -2.44
CA GLN A 64 2.73 10.23 -3.71
C GLN A 64 3.51 10.97 -4.79
N VAL A 65 4.33 10.25 -5.54
CA VAL A 65 5.15 10.79 -6.62
C VAL A 65 4.77 10.08 -7.91
N VAL A 66 4.32 10.85 -8.89
CA VAL A 66 3.89 10.33 -10.19
C VAL A 66 5.10 10.32 -11.13
N ILE A 67 5.52 9.14 -11.57
CA ILE A 67 6.66 8.95 -12.49
C ILE A 67 6.18 8.49 -13.89
N GLY A 68 5.05 7.77 -13.95
CA GLY A 68 4.53 7.20 -15.20
C GLY A 68 4.95 5.74 -15.38
N ASN A 69 5.07 5.28 -16.64
CA ASN A 69 5.21 3.85 -16.99
C ASN A 69 6.50 3.19 -16.46
N HIS A 70 7.52 3.96 -16.11
CA HIS A 70 8.81 3.46 -15.60
C HIS A 70 8.91 3.46 -14.07
N VAL A 71 7.77 3.48 -13.39
CA VAL A 71 7.72 3.53 -11.92
C VAL A 71 8.39 2.33 -11.26
N SER A 72 8.35 1.14 -11.88
CA SER A 72 9.02 -0.05 -11.34
C SER A 72 10.54 0.08 -11.36
N ASP A 73 11.10 0.70 -12.40
CA ASP A 73 12.54 0.96 -12.49
C ASP A 73 12.99 1.91 -11.39
N ALA A 74 12.23 3.00 -11.18
CA ALA A 74 12.47 3.95 -10.10
C ALA A 74 12.33 3.30 -8.71
N TYR A 75 11.29 2.48 -8.51
CA TYR A 75 11.05 1.75 -7.26
C TYR A 75 12.23 0.85 -6.90
N ALA A 76 12.74 0.08 -7.87
CA ALA A 76 13.85 -0.83 -7.65
C ALA A 76 15.14 -0.10 -7.25
N GLN A 77 15.37 1.12 -7.74
CA GLN A 77 16.52 1.92 -7.30
C GLN A 77 16.29 2.54 -5.92
N VAL A 78 15.07 3.01 -5.63
CA VAL A 78 14.71 3.53 -4.30
C VAL A 78 14.91 2.45 -3.23
N MET A 79 14.42 1.23 -3.46
CA MET A 79 14.55 0.10 -2.54
C MET A 79 16.01 -0.26 -2.19
N LYS A 80 16.97 0.01 -3.08
CA LYS A 80 18.40 -0.22 -2.80
C LYS A 80 19.03 0.85 -1.90
N LEU A 81 18.40 2.01 -1.81
CA LEU A 81 18.91 3.18 -1.09
C LEU A 81 18.30 3.31 0.31
N ILE A 82 17.20 2.60 0.56
CA ILE A 82 16.47 2.66 1.82
C ILE A 82 16.41 1.27 2.45
N THR A 83 16.47 1.21 3.77
CA THR A 83 16.31 -0.04 4.51
C THR A 83 14.89 -0.11 5.03
N VAL A 84 13.95 -0.53 4.17
CA VAL A 84 12.56 -0.73 4.57
C VAL A 84 12.38 -2.19 4.96
N ASP A 85 11.96 -2.41 6.20
CA ASP A 85 11.49 -3.70 6.69
C ASP A 85 10.23 -4.09 5.88
N GLU A 86 10.36 -4.98 4.90
CA GLU A 86 9.22 -5.49 4.10
C GLU A 86 8.11 -6.09 4.98
N THR A 87 8.46 -6.50 6.19
CA THR A 87 7.56 -6.96 7.25
C THR A 87 6.59 -5.88 7.77
N ALA A 88 6.87 -4.59 7.55
CA ALA A 88 5.98 -3.48 7.88
C ALA A 88 4.88 -3.23 6.83
N ALA A 89 4.91 -3.92 5.69
CA ALA A 89 3.85 -3.83 4.68
C ALA A 89 2.55 -4.54 5.10
N VAL A 90 2.58 -5.34 6.17
CA VAL A 90 1.39 -5.91 6.82
C VAL A 90 1.13 -5.17 8.13
N GLY A 91 0.69 -3.91 8.01
CA GLY A 91 0.02 -3.21 9.10
C GLY A 91 0.85 -2.13 9.80
N GLU A 92 0.91 -0.95 9.22
CA GLU A 92 1.05 0.28 10.01
C GLU A 92 0.02 1.32 9.56
N LYS A 93 -1.19 1.22 10.13
CA LYS A 93 -2.09 2.38 10.27
C LYS A 93 -1.51 3.26 11.37
N LYS A 94 -0.81 4.33 11.01
CA LYS A 94 -0.25 5.26 11.99
C LYS A 94 -1.39 6.06 12.69
N LYS A 95 -1.61 5.66 13.95
CA LYS A 95 -1.98 6.44 15.16
C LYS A 95 -3.40 7.02 15.24
N THR A 96 -4.17 6.60 16.25
CA THR A 96 -4.51 7.40 17.47
C THR A 96 -5.31 6.55 18.46
N GLY A 97 -4.81 6.37 19.69
CA GLY A 97 -5.60 5.93 20.87
C GLY A 97 -5.70 4.42 21.10
N ILE A 98 -5.93 4.06 22.37
CA ILE A 98 -6.14 2.70 22.92
C ILE A 98 -7.13 1.86 22.08
N VAL A 99 -8.05 2.53 21.38
CA VAL A 99 -9.03 1.92 20.46
C VAL A 99 -8.38 1.21 19.27
N SER A 100 -7.27 1.73 18.71
CA SER A 100 -6.57 1.05 17.61
C SER A 100 -5.98 -0.28 18.06
N GLY A 101 -5.38 -0.33 19.26
CA GLY A 101 -4.83 -1.56 19.81
C GLY A 101 -5.90 -2.64 20.03
N ILE A 102 -7.10 -2.24 20.46
CA ILE A 102 -8.24 -3.17 20.58
C ILE A 102 -8.66 -3.70 19.20
N ILE A 103 -8.72 -2.83 18.19
CA ILE A 103 -9.06 -3.24 16.81
C ILE A 103 -8.01 -4.19 16.25
N ASP A 104 -6.72 -3.99 16.53
CA ASP A 104 -5.65 -4.87 16.08
C ASP A 104 -5.68 -6.24 16.78
N VAL A 105 -5.98 -6.27 18.08
CA VAL A 105 -6.19 -7.54 18.82
C VAL A 105 -7.40 -8.30 18.27
N ILE A 106 -8.51 -7.62 18.04
CA ILE A 106 -9.68 -8.22 17.40
C ILE A 106 -9.29 -8.76 16.00
N SER A 107 -8.66 -7.92 15.17
CA SER A 107 -8.32 -8.28 13.78
C SER A 107 -7.35 -9.47 13.72
N SER A 108 -6.37 -9.54 14.62
CA SER A 108 -5.42 -10.65 14.70
C SER A 108 -6.06 -11.96 15.16
N ILE A 109 -7.07 -11.91 16.03
CA ILE A 109 -7.86 -13.10 16.40
C ILE A 109 -8.70 -13.58 15.21
N PHE A 110 -9.27 -12.67 14.41
CA PHE A 110 -10.17 -13.03 13.31
C PHE A 110 -9.45 -13.42 12.02
N ALA A 111 -8.22 -12.97 11.78
CA ALA A 111 -7.49 -13.28 10.54
C ALA A 111 -7.32 -14.78 10.25
N PRO A 112 -6.99 -15.66 11.23
CA PRO A 112 -6.92 -17.11 11.02
C PRO A 112 -8.29 -17.74 10.69
N PHE A 113 -9.39 -17.18 11.19
CA PHE A 113 -10.74 -17.72 10.99
C PHE A 113 -11.44 -17.17 9.75
N LEU A 114 -10.93 -16.07 9.16
CA LEU A 114 -11.53 -15.41 8.01
C LEU A 114 -11.69 -16.37 6.82
N TYR A 115 -10.65 -17.15 6.54
CA TYR A 115 -10.67 -18.14 5.45
C TYR A 115 -11.66 -19.28 5.70
N THR A 116 -11.74 -19.77 6.93
CA THR A 116 -12.67 -20.83 7.34
C THR A 116 -14.12 -20.36 7.25
N LEU A 117 -14.42 -19.14 7.70
CA LEU A 117 -15.78 -18.56 7.62
C LEU A 117 -16.20 -18.31 6.16
N ALA A 118 -15.28 -17.84 5.31
CA ALA A 118 -15.54 -17.67 3.88
C ALA A 118 -15.87 -19.01 3.20
N ALA A 119 -15.12 -20.06 3.51
CA ALA A 119 -15.39 -21.42 3.00
C ALA A 119 -16.78 -21.93 3.44
N CYS A 120 -17.12 -21.76 4.72
CA CYS A 120 -18.45 -22.12 5.23
C CYS A 120 -19.58 -21.35 4.51
N GLY A 121 -19.42 -20.05 4.28
CA GLY A 121 -20.43 -19.24 3.59
C GLY A 121 -20.66 -19.69 2.14
N ILE A 122 -19.59 -20.03 1.43
CA ILE A 122 -19.67 -20.54 0.05
C ILE A 122 -20.39 -21.90 0.03
N LEU A 123 -20.01 -22.82 0.92
CA LEU A 123 -20.64 -24.14 1.03
C LEU A 123 -22.14 -24.03 1.36
N GLN A 124 -22.51 -23.16 2.31
CA GLN A 124 -23.91 -22.94 2.68
C GLN A 124 -24.71 -22.33 1.51
N GLY A 125 -24.12 -21.45 0.71
CA GLY A 125 -24.76 -20.90 -0.49
C GLY A 125 -25.04 -21.96 -1.57
N ILE A 126 -24.08 -22.87 -1.79
CA ILE A 126 -24.24 -23.99 -2.74
C ILE A 126 -25.34 -24.96 -2.26
N LEU A 127 -25.33 -25.31 -0.99
CA LEU A 127 -26.35 -26.18 -0.39
C LEU A 127 -27.73 -25.53 -0.45
N GLY A 128 -27.84 -24.24 -0.13
CA GLY A 128 -29.10 -23.49 -0.19
C GLY A 128 -29.68 -23.43 -1.60
N LYS A 129 -28.85 -23.23 -2.62
CA LYS A 129 -29.30 -23.29 -4.03
C LYS A 129 -29.73 -24.70 -4.44
N SER A 130 -29.01 -25.73 -4.02
CA SER A 130 -29.33 -27.11 -4.35
C SER A 130 -30.65 -27.56 -3.72
N VAL A 131 -30.88 -27.21 -2.45
CA VAL A 131 -32.15 -27.48 -1.76
C VAL A 131 -33.32 -26.70 -2.37
N SER A 132 -33.07 -25.46 -2.79
CA SER A 132 -34.12 -24.64 -3.42
C SER A 132 -34.48 -25.12 -4.83
N LEU A 133 -33.53 -25.70 -5.56
CA LEU A 133 -33.76 -26.28 -6.87
C LEU A 133 -34.51 -27.61 -6.79
N ASP A 134 -34.20 -28.43 -5.77
CA ASP A 134 -34.93 -29.66 -5.46
C ASP A 134 -36.40 -29.37 -5.11
N PHE A 135 -36.63 -28.34 -4.29
CA PHE A 135 -37.97 -27.86 -3.94
C PHE A 135 -38.77 -27.32 -5.15
N LEU A 136 -38.11 -26.73 -6.15
CA LEU A 136 -38.77 -26.26 -7.38
C LEU A 136 -39.09 -27.42 -8.34
N TRP A 137 -38.27 -28.47 -8.38
CA TRP A 137 -38.52 -29.66 -9.20
C TRP A 137 -39.62 -30.56 -8.64
N GLN A 138 -39.81 -30.59 -7.32
CA GLN A 138 -40.88 -31.36 -6.66
C GLN A 138 -42.28 -30.72 -6.81
N LYS A 139 -42.33 -29.47 -7.29
CA LYS A 139 -43.57 -28.67 -7.43
C LYS A 139 -44.03 -28.55 -8.90
N ILE A 140 -43.31 -29.15 -9.84
CA ILE A 140 -43.66 -29.34 -11.25
C ILE A 140 -44.16 -30.78 -11.43
#